data_AF-A0AA88A8U7-F1
#
_entry.id   AF-A0AA88A8U7-F1
#
_cell.length_a   1.000
_cell.length_b   1.000
_cell.length_c   1.000
_cell.angle_alpha   90.00
_cell.angle_beta   90.00
_cell.angle_gamma   90.00
#
_symmetry.space_group_name_H-M   'P 1'
#
loop_
_entity.id
_entity.type
_entity.pdbx_description
1 polymer ?
#
loop_
_entity_poly.entity_id
_entity_poly.type
_entity_poly.pdbx_seq_one_letter_code
_entity_poly.pdbx_strand_id
1 'polypeptide(L)'
;MGFSSNGRMVGSSAVVGWISDGTGVIKQYYLGGTSPNLVKPNQGNLTFVPNSASVVTQSNRLYLAFQLDTVQPSTRLLYSVGPSGFLPVAPDFRLTEHRDKVSTSINYKTGQSASQKSPHQRLRRSHGILNMLGWGILMIIGSIVARYCRQWDPLWFYIHIGIQSFGFFLGVIGILCGFLLENRIDAKVSTHKGIGIFIFVLGCLQAMALLARPNIESKHRKYWNWYHYGVGRTLIVFAIVNVFYGIHLGNEGTGWTAGYAVVLGILFLTSAVLEYRIRASS
;
A
#
# COMPACT_ATOMS: atom_id res chain seq x y z
N MET A 1 19.98 -7.25 12.18
CA MET A 1 20.14 -8.21 11.08
C MET A 1 19.42 -9.50 11.44
N GLY A 2 18.50 -9.98 10.61
CA GLY A 2 17.76 -11.23 10.80
C GLY A 2 18.23 -12.33 9.87
N PHE A 3 18.03 -13.58 10.29
CA PHE A 3 18.42 -14.80 9.59
C PHE A 3 17.17 -15.64 9.39
N SER A 4 16.71 -15.73 8.14
CA SER A 4 15.39 -16.30 7.81
C SER A 4 15.50 -17.48 6.85
N SER A 5 14.67 -18.50 7.02
CA SER A 5 14.56 -19.61 6.07
C SER A 5 13.70 -19.26 4.85
N ASN A 6 12.72 -18.36 5.02
CA ASN A 6 11.71 -18.03 4.02
C ASN A 6 11.78 -16.57 3.54
N GLY A 7 12.69 -15.75 4.07
CA GLY A 7 12.83 -14.33 3.73
C GLY A 7 11.81 -13.42 4.43
N ARG A 8 11.10 -13.91 5.46
CA ARG A 8 10.19 -13.14 6.31
C ARG A 8 10.76 -12.99 7.72
N MET A 9 10.40 -11.89 8.39
CA MET A 9 10.78 -11.65 9.79
C MET A 9 10.11 -12.63 10.75
N VAL A 10 8.83 -12.90 10.58
CA VAL A 10 8.10 -13.84 11.45
C VAL A 10 8.68 -15.24 11.30
N GLY A 11 9.05 -15.85 12.42
CA GLY A 11 9.72 -17.14 12.52
C GLY A 11 11.24 -17.10 12.39
N SER A 12 11.86 -15.92 12.28
CA SER A 12 13.31 -15.77 12.15
C SER A 12 14.00 -15.43 13.47
N SER A 13 15.32 -15.60 13.52
CA SER A 13 16.18 -15.08 14.59
C SER A 13 16.91 -13.83 14.12
N ALA A 14 17.17 -12.88 15.02
CA ALA A 14 17.85 -11.64 14.68
C ALA A 14 18.88 -11.22 15.71
N VAL A 15 19.94 -10.58 15.23
CA VAL A 15 20.90 -9.81 16.02
C VAL A 15 20.51 -8.34 15.92
N VAL A 16 20.26 -7.71 17.06
CA VAL A 16 19.88 -6.30 17.15
C VAL A 16 20.93 -5.58 17.99
N GLY A 17 21.44 -4.47 17.44
CA GLY A 17 22.46 -3.64 18.09
C GLY A 17 22.01 -2.19 18.19
N TRP A 18 22.29 -1.55 19.31
CA TRP A 18 22.05 -0.11 19.54
C TRP A 18 23.09 0.47 20.51
N ILE A 19 23.12 1.79 20.64
CA ILE A 19 23.91 2.47 21.67
C ILE A 19 22.99 2.86 22.82
N SER A 20 23.35 2.51 24.05
CA SER A 20 22.72 2.98 25.29
C SER A 20 23.78 3.67 26.13
N ASP A 21 23.59 4.95 26.43
CA ASP A 21 24.49 5.75 27.29
C ASP A 21 25.97 5.64 26.88
N GLY A 22 26.23 5.76 25.57
CA GLY A 22 27.58 5.66 25.00
C GLY A 22 28.12 4.22 24.86
N THR A 23 27.42 3.23 25.39
CA THR A 23 27.83 1.81 25.35
C THR A 23 27.07 1.06 24.25
N GLY A 24 27.80 0.27 23.46
CA GLY A 24 27.21 -0.63 22.48
C GLY A 24 26.53 -1.82 23.13
N VAL A 25 25.24 -2.00 22.86
CA VAL A 25 24.43 -3.12 23.34
C VAL A 25 24.02 -3.99 22.16
N ILE A 26 24.18 -5.31 22.31
CA ILE A 26 23.77 -6.30 21.33
C ILE A 26 22.89 -7.33 22.03
N LYS A 27 21.79 -7.70 21.38
CA LYS A 27 20.93 -8.80 21.81
C LYS A 27 20.44 -9.62 20.63
N GLN A 28 20.27 -10.91 20.89
CA GLN A 28 19.51 -11.77 20.01
C GLN A 28 18.02 -11.63 20.27
N TYR A 29 17.22 -11.82 19.24
CA TYR A 29 15.77 -11.93 19.33
C TYR A 29 15.25 -13.11 18.51
N TYR A 30 14.22 -13.77 19.04
CA TYR A 30 13.34 -14.61 18.25
C TYR A 30 12.11 -13.78 17.83
N LEU A 31 11.85 -13.71 16.53
CA LEU A 31 10.78 -12.91 15.94
C LEU A 31 9.55 -13.78 15.67
N GLY A 32 8.85 -14.23 16.72
CA GLY A 32 7.72 -15.17 16.60
C GLY A 32 6.45 -14.59 15.99
N GLY A 33 6.32 -13.27 15.88
CA GLY A 33 5.14 -12.60 15.34
C GLY A 33 5.31 -11.09 15.23
N THR A 34 4.24 -10.38 14.85
CA THR A 34 4.23 -8.91 14.74
C THR A 34 3.84 -8.21 16.04
N SER A 35 3.26 -8.94 17.00
CA SER A 35 2.92 -8.40 18.32
C SER A 35 4.14 -8.39 19.23
N PRO A 36 4.34 -7.35 20.08
CA PRO A 36 5.54 -7.23 20.93
C PRO A 36 5.79 -8.43 21.85
N ASN A 37 4.73 -9.06 22.35
CA ASN A 37 4.81 -10.23 23.21
C ASN A 37 5.35 -11.50 22.50
N LEU A 38 5.31 -11.55 21.16
CA LEU A 38 5.85 -12.63 20.35
C LEU A 38 7.30 -12.36 19.88
N VAL A 39 7.84 -11.19 20.18
CA VAL A 39 9.23 -10.81 19.91
C VAL A 39 10.02 -11.00 21.20
N LYS A 40 10.84 -12.06 21.26
CA LYS A 40 11.45 -12.50 22.51
C LYS A 40 12.94 -12.15 22.57
N PRO A 41 13.38 -11.25 23.48
CA PRO A 41 14.80 -10.97 23.68
C PRO A 41 15.53 -12.19 24.22
N ASN A 42 16.81 -12.31 23.87
CA ASN A 42 17.72 -13.40 24.28
C ASN A 42 17.22 -14.81 23.91
N GLN A 43 16.33 -14.93 22.94
CA GLN A 43 15.85 -16.21 22.39
C GLN A 43 16.17 -16.31 20.90
N GLY A 44 16.08 -17.51 20.34
CA GLY A 44 16.37 -17.80 18.93
C GLY A 44 17.43 -18.89 18.79
N ASN A 45 17.95 -19.06 17.59
CA ASN A 45 18.83 -20.17 17.22
C ASN A 45 20.21 -19.74 16.70
N LEU A 46 20.65 -18.50 16.97
CA LEU A 46 22.00 -18.08 16.61
C LEU A 46 22.94 -18.36 17.78
N THR A 47 24.16 -18.80 17.46
CA THR A 47 25.21 -19.05 18.43
C THR A 47 26.33 -18.06 18.17
N PHE A 48 26.61 -17.17 19.11
CA PHE A 48 27.69 -16.19 18.97
C PHE A 48 29.03 -16.82 19.35
N VAL A 49 30.07 -16.49 18.58
CA VAL A 49 31.44 -16.72 19.03
C VAL A 49 31.73 -15.74 20.20
N PRO A 50 32.25 -16.21 21.34
CA PRO A 50 32.54 -15.35 22.48
C PRO A 50 33.42 -14.14 22.10
N ASN A 51 33.11 -12.97 22.67
CA ASN A 51 33.85 -11.71 22.45
C ASN A 51 33.97 -11.23 20.97
N SER A 52 33.14 -11.76 20.06
CA SER A 52 33.17 -11.37 18.65
C SER A 52 32.25 -10.20 18.29
N ALA A 53 31.31 -9.87 19.17
CA ALA A 53 30.22 -8.95 18.89
C ALA A 53 30.53 -7.54 19.41
N SER A 54 30.41 -6.53 18.55
CA SER A 54 30.61 -5.13 18.91
C SER A 54 29.64 -4.21 18.16
N VAL A 55 29.23 -3.13 18.84
CA VAL A 55 28.46 -2.04 18.23
C VAL A 55 29.18 -0.74 18.54
N VAL A 56 29.47 0.02 17.50
CA VAL A 56 30.10 1.32 17.61
C VAL A 56 29.38 2.32 16.73
N THR A 57 29.46 3.60 17.11
CA THR A 57 28.97 4.69 16.27
C THR A 57 30.16 5.54 15.84
N GLN A 58 30.30 5.74 14.53
CA GLN A 58 31.33 6.59 13.94
C GLN A 58 30.71 7.44 12.83
N SER A 59 30.97 8.74 12.83
CA SER A 59 30.48 9.68 11.80
C SER A 59 28.97 9.56 11.55
N ASN A 60 28.18 9.52 12.64
CA ASN A 60 26.72 9.37 12.61
C ASN A 60 26.22 8.06 11.94
N ARG A 61 27.08 7.03 11.89
CA ARG A 61 26.74 5.70 11.38
C ARG A 61 26.98 4.65 12.45
N LEU A 62 26.00 3.77 12.64
CA LEU A 62 26.10 2.63 13.53
C LEU A 62 26.70 1.44 12.78
N TYR A 63 27.74 0.87 13.34
CA TYR A 63 28.39 -0.35 12.88
C TYR A 63 28.07 -1.46 13.87
N LEU A 64 27.60 -2.59 13.36
CA LEU A 64 27.34 -3.81 14.12
C LEU A 64 28.21 -4.91 13.52
N ALA A 65 29.13 -5.44 14.30
CA ALA A 65 29.96 -6.60 13.96
C ALA A 65 29.66 -7.74 14.93
N PHE A 66 29.67 -8.96 14.44
CA PHE A 66 29.54 -10.18 15.23
C PHE A 66 29.96 -11.38 14.40
N GLN A 67 30.31 -12.47 15.07
CA GLN A 67 30.57 -13.76 14.43
C GLN A 67 29.60 -14.80 14.96
N LEU A 68 29.01 -15.58 14.05
CA LEU A 68 28.13 -16.69 14.38
C LEU A 68 28.85 -18.01 14.12
N ASP A 69 28.70 -18.95 15.04
CA ASP A 69 29.09 -20.33 14.86
C ASP A 69 27.93 -21.10 14.22
N THR A 70 28.14 -21.60 13.00
CA THR A 70 27.15 -22.35 12.24
C THR A 70 27.80 -23.24 11.18
N VAL A 71 27.26 -24.45 11.02
CA VAL A 71 27.68 -25.38 9.97
C VAL A 71 27.25 -24.87 8.58
N GLN A 72 26.08 -24.24 8.49
CA GLN A 72 25.56 -23.69 7.24
C GLN A 72 24.97 -22.29 7.48
N PRO A 73 25.59 -21.22 6.94
CA PRO A 73 25.08 -19.88 7.13
C PRO A 73 23.76 -19.69 6.37
N SER A 74 22.80 -19.00 7.00
CA SER A 74 21.55 -18.66 6.32
C SER A 74 21.84 -17.78 5.11
N THR A 75 21.35 -18.20 3.95
CA THR A 75 21.49 -17.46 2.69
C THR A 75 20.48 -16.32 2.59
N ARG A 76 19.43 -16.27 3.40
CA ARG A 76 18.47 -15.15 3.40
C ARG A 76 18.62 -14.31 4.65
N LEU A 77 19.01 -13.07 4.43
CA LEU A 77 19.26 -12.09 5.48
C LEU A 77 18.21 -11.00 5.44
N LEU A 78 17.87 -10.50 6.62
CA LEU A 78 16.94 -9.40 6.81
C LEU A 78 17.70 -8.23 7.40
N TYR A 79 17.54 -7.07 6.80
CA TYR A 79 18.07 -5.82 7.33
C TYR A 79 16.90 -4.94 7.69
N SER A 80 16.95 -4.34 8.87
CA SER A 80 15.91 -3.43 9.32
C SER A 80 16.49 -2.36 10.22
N VAL A 81 15.89 -1.18 10.20
CA VAL A 81 16.27 -0.06 11.05
C VAL A 81 15.07 0.34 11.89
N GLY A 82 15.26 0.43 13.21
CA GLY A 82 14.23 0.89 14.14
C GLY A 82 13.85 2.37 13.92
N PRO A 83 12.76 2.85 14.53
CA PRO A 83 12.42 4.26 14.49
C PRO A 83 13.41 5.09 15.33
N SER A 84 13.66 6.34 14.91
CA SER A 84 14.52 7.25 15.66
C SER A 84 13.92 7.56 17.03
N GLY A 85 14.74 7.56 18.09
CA GLY A 85 14.30 7.90 19.46
C GLY A 85 13.61 6.76 20.23
N PHE A 86 13.39 5.60 19.60
CA PHE A 86 12.77 4.44 20.25
C PHE A 86 13.78 3.31 20.38
N LEU A 87 14.57 3.36 21.46
CA LEU A 87 15.54 2.32 21.78
C LEU A 87 14.93 1.25 22.71
N PRO A 88 15.37 -0.02 22.60
CA PRO A 88 14.99 -1.05 23.56
C PRO A 88 15.54 -0.72 24.95
N VAL A 89 14.67 -0.70 25.96
CA VAL A 89 15.02 -0.38 27.35
C VAL A 89 14.77 -1.56 28.30
N ALA A 90 15.55 -1.64 29.38
CA ALA A 90 15.38 -2.65 30.42
C ALA A 90 14.05 -2.47 31.18
N PRO A 91 13.48 -3.54 31.77
CA PRO A 91 13.97 -4.93 31.77
C PRO A 91 13.59 -5.72 30.51
N ASP A 92 12.57 -5.28 29.78
CA ASP A 92 11.92 -6.09 28.73
C ASP A 92 12.61 -6.03 27.36
N PHE A 93 13.41 -4.99 27.09
CA PHE A 93 14.08 -4.75 25.81
C PHE A 93 13.16 -4.93 24.60
N ARG A 94 11.93 -4.38 24.66
CA ARG A 94 10.95 -4.54 23.59
C ARG A 94 11.41 -3.83 22.32
N LEU A 95 11.22 -4.49 21.18
CA LEU A 95 11.45 -3.88 19.87
C LEU A 95 10.19 -3.14 19.39
N THR A 96 10.41 -1.99 18.77
CA THR A 96 9.36 -1.25 18.03
C THR A 96 9.41 -1.65 16.56
N GLU A 97 8.30 -1.49 15.83
CA GLU A 97 8.26 -1.70 14.39
C GLU A 97 9.34 -0.85 13.68
N HIS A 98 10.05 -1.48 12.76
CA HIS A 98 11.10 -0.86 11.98
C HIS A 98 10.53 0.18 11.01
N ARG A 99 11.26 1.27 10.78
CA ARG A 99 10.89 2.27 9.75
C ARG A 99 11.20 1.79 8.34
N ASP A 100 12.18 0.91 8.20
CA ASP A 100 12.61 0.35 6.92
C ASP A 100 13.11 -1.08 7.11
N LYS A 101 12.89 -1.91 6.10
CA LYS A 101 13.41 -3.27 6.01
C LYS A 101 13.68 -3.69 4.57
N VAL A 102 14.65 -4.59 4.42
CA VAL A 102 14.90 -5.30 3.18
C VAL A 102 15.23 -6.76 3.48
N SER A 103 14.74 -7.65 2.61
CA SER A 103 15.14 -9.05 2.57
C SER A 103 16.12 -9.24 1.42
N THR A 104 17.26 -9.85 1.69
CA THR A 104 18.28 -10.15 0.67
C THR A 104 18.63 -11.62 0.70
N SER A 105 19.11 -12.12 -0.42
CA SER A 105 19.78 -13.42 -0.50
C SER A 105 21.26 -13.21 -0.79
N ILE A 106 22.13 -13.89 -0.05
CA ILE A 106 23.58 -13.91 -0.24
C ILE A 106 24.00 -15.32 -0.65
N ASN A 107 24.81 -15.40 -1.70
CA ASN A 107 25.54 -16.60 -2.07
C ASN A 107 26.95 -16.51 -1.50
N TYR A 108 27.20 -17.22 -0.40
CA TYR A 108 28.52 -17.21 0.26
C TYR A 108 29.65 -17.82 -0.58
N LYS A 109 29.35 -18.61 -1.62
CA LYS A 109 30.38 -19.15 -2.53
C LYS A 109 30.84 -18.11 -3.55
N THR A 110 29.91 -17.31 -4.09
CA THR A 110 30.23 -16.32 -5.14
C THR A 110 30.38 -14.90 -4.62
N GLY A 111 30.02 -14.64 -3.36
CA GLY A 111 29.97 -13.30 -2.76
C GLY A 111 28.84 -12.42 -3.31
N GLN A 112 27.98 -12.94 -4.19
CA GLN A 112 26.89 -12.16 -4.78
C GLN A 112 25.72 -12.02 -3.81
N SER A 113 25.12 -10.84 -3.80
CA SER A 113 23.89 -10.56 -3.06
C SER A 113 22.82 -9.98 -3.98
N ALA A 114 21.56 -10.34 -3.72
CA ALA A 114 20.41 -9.82 -4.44
C ALA A 114 19.31 -9.46 -3.44
N SER A 115 18.65 -8.32 -3.65
CA SER A 115 17.43 -8.00 -2.91
C SER A 115 16.32 -8.96 -3.34
N GLN A 116 15.72 -9.67 -2.39
CA GLN A 116 14.56 -10.50 -2.67
C GLN A 116 13.35 -9.59 -2.88
N LYS A 117 12.87 -9.51 -4.13
CA LYS A 117 11.55 -8.96 -4.41
C LYS A 117 10.53 -9.78 -3.66
N SER A 118 9.60 -9.13 -2.95
CA SER A 118 8.55 -9.86 -2.25
C SER A 118 7.80 -10.74 -3.27
N PRO A 119 7.42 -11.98 -2.92
CA PRO A 119 6.57 -12.79 -3.78
C PRO A 119 5.36 -11.98 -4.24
N HIS A 120 5.03 -12.07 -5.53
CA HIS A 120 3.88 -11.38 -6.15
C HIS A 120 3.89 -9.83 -6.10
N GLN A 121 5.04 -9.19 -5.87
CA GLN A 121 5.17 -7.71 -5.88
C GLN A 121 4.58 -7.07 -7.16
N ARG A 122 4.82 -7.68 -8.32
CA ARG A 122 4.28 -7.19 -9.60
C ARG A 122 2.75 -7.22 -9.62
N LEU A 123 2.14 -8.32 -9.16
CA LEU A 123 0.68 -8.46 -9.09
C LEU A 123 0.08 -7.44 -8.13
N ARG A 124 0.71 -7.22 -6.97
CA ARG A 124 0.32 -6.20 -5.99
C ARG A 124 0.36 -4.79 -6.58
N ARG A 125 1.45 -4.44 -7.26
CA ARG A 125 1.58 -3.13 -7.94
C ARG A 125 0.57 -2.97 -9.06
N SER A 126 0.36 -4.00 -9.87
CA SER A 126 -0.67 -3.99 -10.93
C SER A 126 -2.07 -3.77 -10.35
N HIS A 127 -2.44 -4.49 -9.29
CA HIS A 127 -3.71 -4.27 -8.57
C HIS A 127 -3.85 -2.82 -8.11
N GLY A 128 -2.83 -2.27 -7.44
CA GLY A 128 -2.85 -0.88 -6.95
C GLY A 128 -2.99 0.14 -8.08
N ILE A 129 -2.17 0.05 -9.13
CA ILE A 129 -2.19 0.98 -10.27
C ILE A 129 -3.53 0.93 -11.01
N LEU A 130 -4.03 -0.27 -11.31
CA LEU A 130 -5.28 -0.44 -12.06
C LEU A 130 -6.48 0.14 -11.30
N ASN A 131 -6.59 -0.11 -10.00
CA ASN A 131 -7.68 0.43 -9.19
C ASN A 131 -7.55 1.94 -8.95
N MET A 132 -6.33 2.44 -8.76
CA MET A 132 -6.09 3.88 -8.63
C MET A 132 -6.46 4.63 -9.91
N LEU A 133 -6.03 4.14 -11.08
CA LEU A 133 -6.38 4.75 -12.36
C LEU A 133 -7.88 4.59 -12.66
N GLY A 134 -8.41 3.38 -12.56
CA GLY A 134 -9.79 3.04 -12.90
C GLY A 134 -10.81 3.70 -11.97
N TRP A 135 -10.84 3.28 -10.71
CA TRP A 135 -11.81 3.77 -9.72
C TRP A 135 -11.45 5.12 -9.13
N GLY A 136 -10.15 5.38 -8.91
CA GLY A 136 -9.68 6.53 -8.14
C GLY A 136 -9.48 7.83 -8.95
N ILE A 137 -9.26 7.75 -10.27
CA ILE A 137 -8.92 8.91 -11.12
C ILE A 137 -9.92 9.06 -12.27
N LEU A 138 -10.11 8.03 -13.09
CA LEU A 138 -10.97 8.11 -14.27
C LEU A 138 -12.44 8.37 -13.91
N MET A 139 -12.94 7.80 -12.80
CA MET A 139 -14.30 8.09 -12.30
C MET A 139 -14.51 9.58 -12.02
N ILE A 140 -13.49 10.26 -11.47
CA ILE A 140 -13.52 11.70 -11.17
C ILE A 140 -13.48 12.49 -12.48
N ILE A 141 -12.54 12.17 -13.39
CA ILE A 141 -12.44 12.84 -14.70
C ILE A 141 -13.76 12.73 -15.48
N GLY A 142 -14.34 11.52 -15.54
CA GLY A 142 -15.64 11.30 -16.19
C GLY A 142 -16.74 12.15 -15.56
N SER A 143 -16.74 12.32 -14.24
CA SER A 143 -17.72 13.19 -13.55
C SER A 143 -17.52 14.68 -13.84
N ILE A 144 -16.28 15.15 -13.96
CA ILE A 144 -15.92 16.53 -14.34
C ILE A 144 -16.43 16.79 -15.77
N VAL A 145 -16.14 15.91 -16.72
CA VAL A 145 -16.63 16.03 -18.11
C VAL A 145 -18.16 16.11 -18.14
N ALA A 146 -18.87 15.22 -17.44
CA ALA A 146 -20.33 15.20 -17.43
C ALA A 146 -20.98 16.44 -16.79
N ARG A 147 -20.25 17.17 -15.93
CA ARG A 147 -20.73 18.39 -15.29
C ARG A 147 -20.41 19.63 -16.12
N TYR A 148 -19.16 19.78 -16.56
CA TYR A 148 -18.65 21.05 -17.08
C TYR A 148 -18.59 21.12 -18.61
N CYS A 149 -18.67 20.00 -19.32
CA CYS A 149 -18.58 19.97 -20.78
C CYS A 149 -19.95 19.86 -21.48
N ARG A 150 -21.07 20.07 -20.75
CA ARG A 150 -22.44 19.87 -21.26
C ARG A 150 -22.78 20.65 -22.53
N GLN A 151 -22.12 21.78 -22.77
CA GLN A 151 -22.29 22.60 -23.99
C GLN A 151 -21.83 21.89 -25.28
N TRP A 152 -21.00 20.85 -25.18
CA TRP A 152 -20.54 20.05 -26.32
C TRP A 152 -21.50 18.90 -26.59
N ASP A 153 -22.82 19.15 -26.57
CA ASP A 153 -23.80 18.10 -26.86
C ASP A 153 -23.74 17.70 -28.34
N PRO A 154 -23.75 16.39 -28.69
CA PRO A 154 -23.82 15.21 -27.82
C PRO A 154 -22.44 14.64 -27.39
N LEU A 155 -21.34 15.24 -27.85
CA LEU A 155 -19.96 14.77 -27.63
C LEU A 155 -19.61 14.54 -26.15
N TRP A 156 -20.04 15.41 -25.23
CA TRP A 156 -19.76 15.25 -23.79
C TRP A 156 -20.24 13.90 -23.25
N PHE A 157 -21.38 13.41 -23.77
CA PHE A 157 -22.00 12.16 -23.32
C PHE A 157 -21.15 10.97 -23.76
N TYR A 158 -20.65 10.98 -25.00
CA TYR A 158 -19.75 9.95 -25.53
C TYR A 158 -18.39 9.95 -24.84
N ILE A 159 -17.83 11.13 -24.53
CA ILE A 159 -16.58 11.22 -23.76
C ILE A 159 -16.80 10.68 -22.33
N HIS A 160 -17.90 11.07 -21.67
CA HIS A 160 -18.23 10.57 -20.33
C HIS A 160 -18.36 9.06 -20.31
N ILE A 161 -19.21 8.47 -21.17
CA ILE A 161 -19.39 7.00 -21.19
C ILE A 161 -18.09 6.28 -21.57
N GLY A 162 -17.28 6.83 -22.48
CA GLY A 162 -16.00 6.25 -22.87
C GLY A 162 -15.01 6.20 -21.70
N ILE A 163 -14.83 7.31 -20.99
CA ILE A 163 -13.96 7.41 -19.81
C ILE A 163 -14.46 6.48 -18.70
N GLN A 164 -15.78 6.49 -18.41
CA GLN A 164 -16.34 5.66 -17.34
C GLN A 164 -16.25 4.17 -17.66
N SER A 165 -16.51 3.76 -18.91
CA SER A 165 -16.41 2.37 -19.34
C SER A 165 -14.97 1.86 -19.27
N PHE A 166 -14.01 2.68 -19.72
CA PHE A 166 -12.59 2.34 -19.64
C PHE A 166 -12.12 2.24 -18.18
N GLY A 167 -12.51 3.21 -17.34
CA GLY A 167 -12.20 3.19 -15.91
C GLY A 167 -12.79 1.99 -15.18
N PHE A 168 -14.05 1.64 -15.49
CA PHE A 168 -14.71 0.45 -14.96
C PHE A 168 -13.98 -0.83 -15.36
N PHE A 169 -13.61 -0.97 -16.63
CA PHE A 169 -12.88 -2.14 -17.13
C PHE A 169 -11.52 -2.32 -16.43
N LEU A 170 -10.71 -1.25 -16.33
CA LEU A 170 -9.45 -1.30 -15.58
C LEU A 170 -9.68 -1.66 -14.11
N GLY A 171 -10.73 -1.10 -13.50
CA GLY A 171 -11.14 -1.38 -12.13
C GLY A 171 -11.49 -2.85 -11.91
N VAL A 172 -12.22 -3.49 -12.84
CA VAL A 172 -12.54 -4.92 -12.78
C VAL A 172 -11.27 -5.77 -12.83
N ILE A 173 -10.37 -5.52 -13.78
CA ILE A 173 -9.08 -6.24 -13.86
C ILE A 173 -8.28 -6.05 -12.58
N GLY A 174 -8.27 -4.82 -12.04
CA GLY A 174 -7.64 -4.49 -10.77
C GLY A 174 -8.19 -5.33 -9.63
N ILE A 175 -9.50 -5.42 -9.47
CA ILE A 175 -10.15 -6.24 -8.43
C ILE A 175 -9.83 -7.72 -8.59
N LEU A 176 -9.87 -8.26 -9.83
CA LEU A 176 -9.49 -9.65 -10.09
C LEU A 176 -8.04 -9.94 -9.69
N CYS A 177 -7.12 -9.01 -9.97
CA CYS A 177 -5.74 -9.08 -9.50
C CYS A 177 -5.65 -9.07 -7.97
N GLY A 178 -6.57 -8.38 -7.28
CA GLY A 178 -6.67 -8.36 -5.81
C GLY A 178 -7.08 -9.71 -5.23
N PHE A 179 -8.11 -10.35 -5.79
CA PHE A 179 -8.52 -11.71 -5.38
C PHE A 179 -7.43 -12.75 -5.66
N LEU A 180 -6.79 -12.66 -6.84
CA LEU A 180 -5.66 -13.53 -7.16
C LEU A 180 -4.47 -13.32 -6.22
N LEU A 181 -4.24 -12.08 -5.78
CA LEU A 181 -3.21 -11.77 -4.80
C LEU A 181 -3.57 -12.38 -3.44
N GLU A 182 -4.78 -12.17 -2.93
CA GLU A 182 -5.26 -12.73 -1.66
C GLU A 182 -5.10 -14.26 -1.61
N ASN A 183 -5.44 -14.97 -2.69
CA ASN A 183 -5.25 -16.43 -2.75
C ASN A 183 -3.77 -16.86 -2.67
N ARG A 184 -2.83 -15.95 -2.94
CA ARG A 184 -1.39 -16.22 -2.97
C ARG A 184 -0.65 -15.68 -1.74
N ILE A 185 -1.25 -14.76 -1.00
CA ILE A 185 -0.67 -14.18 0.20
C ILE A 185 -1.69 -14.32 1.33
N ASP A 186 -1.30 -14.95 2.43
CA ASP A 186 -2.11 -15.01 3.66
C ASP A 186 -2.15 -13.62 4.32
N ALA A 187 -2.88 -12.69 3.70
CA ALA A 187 -2.95 -11.29 4.07
C ALA A 187 -4.31 -10.97 4.66
N LYS A 188 -4.31 -10.34 5.84
CA LYS A 188 -5.52 -9.87 6.51
C LYS A 188 -5.98 -8.54 5.91
N VAL A 189 -6.73 -8.60 4.80
CA VAL A 189 -7.21 -7.41 4.06
C VAL A 189 -8.74 -7.31 4.01
N SER A 190 -9.44 -7.94 4.95
CA SER A 190 -10.91 -8.08 4.94
C SER A 190 -11.65 -6.76 4.77
N THR A 191 -11.25 -5.71 5.48
CA THR A 191 -11.89 -4.39 5.39
C THR A 191 -11.70 -3.74 4.01
N HIS A 192 -10.46 -3.72 3.50
CA HIS A 192 -10.15 -3.15 2.17
C HIS A 192 -10.87 -3.91 1.05
N LYS A 193 -10.93 -5.23 1.17
CA LYS A 193 -11.68 -6.10 0.26
C LYS A 193 -13.18 -5.80 0.31
N GLY A 194 -13.75 -5.69 1.50
CA GLY A 194 -15.17 -5.36 1.69
C GLY A 194 -15.55 -4.02 1.03
N ILE A 195 -14.74 -2.97 1.26
CA ILE A 195 -14.93 -1.67 0.61
C ILE A 195 -14.75 -1.78 -0.91
N GLY A 196 -13.76 -2.55 -1.38
CA GLY A 196 -13.54 -2.80 -2.81
C GLY A 196 -14.72 -3.46 -3.51
N ILE A 197 -15.33 -4.47 -2.88
CA ILE A 197 -16.55 -5.13 -3.38
C ILE A 197 -17.72 -4.14 -3.39
N PHE A 198 -17.85 -3.33 -2.34
CA PHE A 198 -18.90 -2.30 -2.29
C PHE A 198 -18.77 -1.29 -3.44
N ILE A 199 -17.55 -0.79 -3.72
CA ILE A 199 -17.26 0.08 -4.87
C ILE A 199 -17.66 -0.60 -6.18
N PHE A 200 -17.31 -1.88 -6.35
CA PHE A 200 -17.66 -2.63 -7.55
C PHE A 200 -19.18 -2.75 -7.76
N VAL A 201 -19.93 -3.03 -6.69
CA VAL A 201 -21.41 -3.06 -6.74
C VAL A 201 -21.96 -1.69 -7.15
N LEU A 202 -21.46 -0.60 -6.57
CA LEU A 202 -21.85 0.75 -6.97
C LEU A 202 -21.50 1.02 -8.45
N GLY A 203 -20.36 0.51 -8.93
CA GLY A 203 -19.96 0.60 -10.34
C GLY A 203 -20.93 -0.14 -11.27
N CYS A 204 -21.35 -1.36 -10.90
CA CYS A 204 -22.34 -2.12 -11.65
C CYS A 204 -23.69 -1.39 -11.68
N LEU A 205 -24.11 -0.80 -10.56
CA LEU A 205 -25.29 0.07 -10.48
C LEU A 205 -25.18 1.28 -11.43
N GLN A 206 -24.01 1.91 -11.52
CA GLN A 206 -23.74 2.98 -12.48
C GLN A 206 -23.81 2.51 -13.94
N ALA A 207 -23.25 1.33 -14.26
CA ALA A 207 -23.35 0.76 -15.60
C ALA A 207 -24.82 0.45 -15.98
N MET A 208 -25.61 -0.10 -15.06
CA MET A 208 -27.05 -0.32 -15.27
C MET A 208 -27.83 0.98 -15.44
N ALA A 209 -27.36 2.10 -14.86
CA ALA A 209 -27.98 3.41 -15.06
C ALA A 209 -28.01 3.78 -16.55
N LEU A 210 -27.02 3.39 -17.33
CA LEU A 210 -27.01 3.61 -18.77
C LEU A 210 -28.17 2.88 -19.47
N LEU A 211 -28.38 1.60 -19.13
CA LEU A 211 -29.43 0.77 -19.74
C LEU A 211 -30.82 1.27 -19.35
N ALA A 212 -30.97 1.73 -18.10
CA ALA A 212 -32.23 2.25 -17.57
C ALA A 212 -32.45 3.75 -17.85
N ARG A 213 -31.67 4.37 -18.75
CA ARG A 213 -31.68 5.82 -19.01
C ARG A 213 -33.01 6.25 -19.65
N PRO A 214 -33.88 7.02 -18.95
CA PRO A 214 -35.16 7.45 -19.51
C PRO A 214 -34.99 8.55 -20.57
N ASN A 215 -36.00 8.72 -21.43
CA ASN A 215 -36.11 9.86 -22.33
C ASN A 215 -36.04 11.19 -21.53
N ILE A 216 -35.44 12.23 -22.12
CA ILE A 216 -35.22 13.53 -21.49
C ILE A 216 -36.52 14.20 -21.02
N GLU A 217 -37.64 13.96 -21.71
CA GLU A 217 -38.96 14.51 -21.37
C GLU A 217 -39.70 13.71 -20.28
N SER A 218 -39.19 12.54 -19.90
CA SER A 218 -39.86 11.67 -18.93
C SER A 218 -39.76 12.21 -17.50
N LYS A 219 -40.86 12.14 -16.73
CA LYS A 219 -40.86 12.43 -15.28
C LYS A 219 -39.87 11.52 -14.51
N HIS A 220 -39.61 10.31 -15.01
CA HIS A 220 -38.64 9.37 -14.42
C HIS A 220 -37.18 9.85 -14.56
N ARG A 221 -36.90 10.79 -15.48
CA ARG A 221 -35.57 11.37 -15.69
C ARG A 221 -35.03 12.04 -14.43
N LYS A 222 -35.90 12.68 -13.64
CA LYS A 222 -35.53 13.32 -12.37
C LYS A 222 -35.00 12.30 -11.34
N TYR A 223 -35.74 11.20 -11.12
CA TYR A 223 -35.35 10.15 -10.18
C TYR A 223 -34.09 9.41 -10.66
N TRP A 224 -33.99 9.15 -11.96
CA TRP A 224 -32.79 8.59 -12.56
C TRP A 224 -31.57 9.48 -12.33
N ASN A 225 -31.70 10.81 -12.47
CA ASN A 225 -30.62 11.74 -12.19
C ASN A 225 -30.20 11.71 -10.71
N TRP A 226 -31.16 11.66 -9.77
CA TRP A 226 -30.84 11.55 -8.33
C TRP A 226 -30.08 10.27 -8.01
N TYR A 227 -30.58 9.14 -8.53
CA TYR A 227 -29.91 7.84 -8.41
C TYR A 227 -28.49 7.90 -8.99
N HIS A 228 -28.35 8.30 -10.26
CA HIS A 228 -27.08 8.32 -10.98
C HIS A 228 -26.05 9.22 -10.29
N TYR A 229 -26.45 10.45 -9.92
CA TYR A 229 -25.56 11.39 -9.23
C TYR A 229 -25.22 10.95 -7.81
N GLY A 230 -26.19 10.47 -7.02
CA GLY A 230 -25.98 10.05 -5.63
C GLY A 230 -25.07 8.83 -5.53
N VAL A 231 -25.39 7.78 -6.29
CA VAL A 231 -24.58 6.55 -6.33
C VAL A 231 -23.19 6.83 -6.89
N GLY A 232 -23.06 7.67 -7.92
CA GLY A 232 -21.77 7.98 -8.55
C GLY A 232 -20.83 8.75 -7.63
N ARG A 233 -21.37 9.73 -6.88
CA ARG A 233 -20.59 10.48 -5.87
C ARG A 233 -20.17 9.58 -4.71
N THR A 234 -21.06 8.71 -4.25
CA THR A 234 -20.77 7.73 -3.20
C THR A 234 -19.62 6.82 -3.63
N LEU A 235 -19.69 6.27 -4.85
CA LEU A 235 -18.62 5.46 -5.43
C LEU A 235 -17.28 6.18 -5.41
N ILE A 236 -17.22 7.43 -5.89
CA ILE A 236 -15.98 8.22 -5.93
C ILE A 236 -15.38 8.39 -4.53
N VAL A 237 -16.19 8.75 -3.52
CA VAL A 237 -15.72 8.94 -2.14
C VAL A 237 -15.09 7.65 -1.60
N PHE A 238 -15.81 6.53 -1.72
CA PHE A 238 -15.29 5.23 -1.25
C PHE A 238 -14.06 4.80 -2.04
N ALA A 239 -14.00 5.05 -3.35
CA ALA A 239 -12.83 4.73 -4.17
C ALA A 239 -11.58 5.49 -3.69
N ILE A 240 -11.68 6.80 -3.44
CA ILE A 240 -10.57 7.61 -2.93
C ILE A 240 -10.07 7.06 -1.58
N VAL A 241 -10.99 6.85 -0.64
CA VAL A 241 -10.66 6.31 0.70
C VAL A 241 -10.01 4.94 0.59
N ASN A 242 -10.56 4.05 -0.25
CA ASN A 242 -10.06 2.69 -0.37
C ASN A 242 -8.70 2.62 -1.07
N VAL A 243 -8.39 3.55 -1.99
CA VAL A 243 -7.07 3.66 -2.60
C VAL A 243 -6.04 4.08 -1.55
N PHE A 244 -6.30 5.13 -0.76
CA PHE A 244 -5.40 5.51 0.34
C PHE A 244 -5.21 4.39 1.35
N TYR A 245 -6.30 3.71 1.73
CA TYR A 245 -6.24 2.57 2.63
C TYR A 245 -5.42 1.41 2.04
N GLY A 246 -5.59 1.13 0.75
CA GLY A 246 -4.80 0.14 0.02
C GLY A 246 -3.31 0.47 -0.05
N ILE A 247 -2.94 1.74 -0.23
CA ILE A 247 -1.54 2.20 -0.18
C ILE A 247 -0.95 2.00 1.22
N HIS A 248 -1.72 2.31 2.27
CA HIS A 248 -1.31 2.11 3.66
C HIS A 248 -1.09 0.61 3.97
N LEU A 249 -2.06 -0.26 3.63
CA LEU A 249 -1.89 -1.72 3.73
C LEU A 249 -0.74 -2.23 2.85
N GLY A 250 -0.50 -1.54 1.74
CA GLY A 250 0.64 -1.67 0.84
C GLY A 250 1.99 -1.58 1.54
N ASN A 251 2.09 -0.75 2.59
CA ASN A 251 3.35 -0.24 3.09
C ASN A 251 4.27 0.27 1.96
N GLU A 252 3.69 0.83 0.88
CA GLU A 252 4.44 1.28 -0.31
C GLU A 252 5.11 2.67 -0.08
N GLY A 253 5.21 3.12 1.16
CA GLY A 253 5.90 4.36 1.54
C GLY A 253 5.11 5.65 1.25
N THR A 254 5.63 6.76 1.76
CA THR A 254 4.98 8.09 1.69
C THR A 254 4.84 8.64 0.26
N GLY A 255 5.69 8.19 -0.67
CA GLY A 255 5.69 8.67 -2.06
C GLY A 255 4.42 8.35 -2.85
N TRP A 256 3.85 7.14 -2.69
CA TRP A 256 2.60 6.77 -3.37
C TRP A 256 1.41 7.58 -2.85
N THR A 257 1.32 7.75 -1.52
CA THR A 257 0.30 8.59 -0.88
C THR A 257 0.39 10.02 -1.36
N ALA A 258 1.59 10.61 -1.36
CA ALA A 258 1.82 11.97 -1.83
C ALA A 258 1.46 12.14 -3.31
N GLY A 259 1.90 11.21 -4.17
CA GLY A 259 1.61 11.25 -5.61
C GLY A 259 0.11 11.20 -5.90
N TYR A 260 -0.63 10.29 -5.26
CA TYR A 260 -2.08 10.22 -5.43
C TYR A 260 -2.79 11.47 -4.90
N ALA A 261 -2.37 11.98 -3.74
CA ALA A 261 -2.91 13.21 -3.16
C ALA A 261 -2.70 14.44 -4.06
N VAL A 262 -1.53 14.57 -4.70
CA VAL A 262 -1.25 15.64 -5.68
C VAL A 262 -2.19 15.55 -6.87
N VAL A 263 -2.39 14.35 -7.44
CA VAL A 263 -3.33 14.15 -8.56
C VAL A 263 -4.76 14.54 -8.17
N LEU A 264 -5.22 14.13 -6.99
CA LEU A 264 -6.54 14.54 -6.48
C LEU A 264 -6.63 16.05 -6.27
N GLY A 265 -5.57 16.68 -5.77
CA GLY A 265 -5.49 18.13 -5.60
C GLY A 265 -5.62 18.88 -6.94
N ILE A 266 -4.95 18.40 -7.99
CA ILE A 266 -5.06 18.96 -9.35
C ILE A 266 -6.48 18.80 -9.89
N LEU A 267 -7.09 17.61 -9.75
CA LEU A 267 -8.47 17.37 -10.21
C LEU A 267 -9.48 18.24 -9.45
N PHE A 268 -9.29 18.39 -8.13
CA PHE A 268 -10.13 19.25 -7.31
C PHE A 268 -10.00 20.72 -7.72
N LEU A 269 -8.77 21.23 -7.87
CA LEU A 269 -8.53 22.60 -8.32
C LEU A 269 -9.13 22.86 -9.71
N THR A 270 -8.95 21.91 -10.64
CA THR A 270 -9.56 21.97 -11.97
C THR A 270 -11.08 22.09 -11.87
N SER A 271 -11.72 21.22 -11.07
CA SER A 271 -13.17 21.27 -10.84
C SER A 271 -13.62 22.60 -10.22
N ALA A 272 -12.87 23.13 -9.24
CA ALA A 272 -13.18 24.40 -8.58
C ALA A 272 -13.09 25.60 -9.55
N VAL A 273 -12.06 25.64 -10.40
CA VAL A 273 -11.90 26.67 -11.43
C VAL A 273 -13.04 26.60 -12.45
N LEU A 274 -13.41 25.39 -12.91
CA LEU A 274 -14.52 25.21 -13.85
C LEU A 274 -15.86 25.61 -13.22
N GLU A 275 -16.11 25.24 -11.97
CA GLU A 275 -17.32 25.63 -11.23
C GLU A 275 -17.40 27.16 -11.05
N TYR A 276 -16.30 27.82 -10.70
CA TYR A 276 -16.25 29.27 -10.58
C TYR A 276 -16.60 29.94 -11.92
N ARG A 277 -16.02 29.46 -13.03
CA ARG A 277 -16.29 30.01 -14.37
C ARG A 277 -17.76 29.88 -14.76
N ILE A 278 -18.38 28.71 -14.56
CA ILE A 278 -19.80 28.50 -14.89
C ILE A 278 -20.69 29.48 -14.10
N ARG A 279 -20.43 29.67 -12.80
CA ARG A 279 -21.22 30.58 -11.96
C ARG A 279 -20.98 32.06 -12.26
N ALA A 280 -19.78 32.42 -12.69
CA ALA A 280 -19.46 33.79 -13.09
C ALA A 280 -20.10 34.16 -14.45
N SER A 281 -20.43 33.17 -15.28
CA SER A 281 -21.08 33.34 -16.58
C SER A 281 -22.61 33.21 -16.58
N SER A 282 -23.21 32.82 -15.44
CA SER A 282 -24.66 32.62 -15.26
C SER A 282 -25.32 33.81 -14.56
#